data_AF-A0A1Z8LVX9-F1
#
_entry.id   AF-A0A1Z8LVX9-F1
#
_cell.length_a   1.000
_cell.length_b   1.000
_cell.length_c   1.000
_cell.angle_alpha   90.00
_cell.angle_beta   90.00
_cell.angle_gamma   90.00
#
_symmetry.space_group_name_H-M   'P 1'
#
loop_
_entity.id
_entity.type
_entity.pdbx_description
1 polymer ?
#
loop_
_entity_poly.entity_id
_entity_poly.type
_entity_poly.pdbx_seq_one_letter_code
_entity_poly.pdbx_strand_id
1 'polypeptide(L)'
;MAKFASGKKAYAISDRSGQRYLYRLMRKEWNGLLVGPDEYEPKQPQLGPFRKVNDPQALQNARPDRVEPLLVFVGVETVESPTAALTTANANVGSVTVVTS
;
A
#
# COMPACT_ATOMS: atom_id res chain seq x y z
N MET A 1 34.13 9.79 30.90
CA MET A 1 34.48 9.79 29.45
C MET A 1 35.56 10.83 29.20
N ALA A 2 36.74 10.40 28.74
CA ALA A 2 37.80 11.32 28.35
C ALA A 2 37.35 12.12 27.12
N LYS A 3 37.42 13.44 27.19
CA LYS A 3 37.00 14.34 26.11
C LYS A 3 38.12 14.39 25.08
N PHE A 4 37.89 13.88 23.88
CA PHE A 4 38.85 14.02 22.78
C PHE A 4 39.08 15.51 22.47
N ALA A 5 40.29 15.87 22.05
CA ALA A 5 40.62 17.24 21.66
C ALA A 5 39.70 17.69 20.52
N SER A 6 39.14 18.90 20.60
CA SER A 6 38.12 19.39 19.66
C SER A 6 38.64 19.71 18.25
N GLY A 7 39.96 19.59 18.01
CA GLY A 7 40.55 19.81 16.69
C GLY A 7 40.34 21.23 16.13
N LYS A 8 40.11 22.26 16.97
CA LYS A 8 39.73 23.61 16.54
C LYS A 8 40.66 24.26 15.51
N LYS A 9 41.96 23.93 15.55
CA LYS A 9 42.99 24.39 14.60
C LYS A 9 43.63 23.23 13.82
N ALA A 10 43.05 22.04 13.89
CA ALA A 10 43.56 20.87 13.19
C ALA A 10 43.14 20.95 11.72
N TYR A 11 44.03 20.47 10.86
CA TYR A 11 43.75 20.25 9.46
C TYR A 11 43.61 18.75 9.20
N ALA A 12 42.80 18.39 8.21
CA ALA A 12 42.71 17.05 7.67
C ALA A 12 42.82 17.10 6.14
N ILE A 13 43.22 15.97 5.58
CA ILE A 13 43.38 15.78 4.14
C ILE A 13 42.10 15.13 3.61
N SER A 14 41.58 15.61 2.48
CA SER A 14 40.44 14.97 1.82
C SER A 14 40.86 13.66 1.17
N ASP A 15 40.04 12.62 1.32
CA ASP A 15 40.32 11.31 0.73
C ASP A 15 40.13 11.30 -0.80
N ARG A 16 39.43 12.29 -1.37
CA ARG A 16 39.11 12.36 -2.81
C ARG A 16 40.12 13.17 -3.62
N SER A 17 40.49 14.37 -3.17
CA SER A 17 41.46 15.23 -3.88
C SER A 17 42.83 15.34 -3.22
N GLY A 18 42.99 14.90 -1.98
CA GLY A 18 44.22 15.10 -1.21
C GLY A 18 44.45 16.55 -0.76
N GLN A 19 43.45 17.43 -0.89
CA GLN A 19 43.56 18.82 -0.45
C GLN A 19 43.39 18.94 1.07
N ARG A 20 43.99 19.99 1.64
CA ARG A 20 43.99 20.23 3.08
C ARG A 20 42.85 21.17 3.48
N TYR A 21 41.95 20.69 4.34
CA TYR A 21 40.85 21.47 4.90
C TYR A 21 40.92 21.54 6.43
N LEU A 22 40.21 22.49 7.03
CA LEU A 22 40.03 22.54 8.47
C LEU A 22 39.23 21.30 8.92
N TYR A 23 39.73 20.57 9.91
CA TYR A 23 39.08 19.35 10.42
C TYR A 23 37.62 19.57 10.80
N ARG A 24 37.29 20.77 11.30
CA ARG A 24 35.92 21.15 11.69
C ARG A 24 34.94 21.35 10.53
N LEU A 25 35.44 21.48 9.30
CA LEU A 25 34.65 21.64 8.08
C LEU A 25 34.54 20.34 7.28
N MET A 26 35.36 19.34 7.60
CA MET A 26 35.31 18.04 6.95
C MET A 26 33.97 17.36 7.18
N ARG A 27 33.48 16.66 6.15
CA ARG A 27 32.23 15.91 6.20
C ARG A 27 32.51 14.46 5.86
N LYS A 28 31.86 13.54 6.59
CA LYS A 28 31.93 12.12 6.28
C LYS A 28 30.82 11.76 5.29
N GLU A 29 31.21 11.24 4.14
CA GLU A 29 30.30 10.73 3.13
C GLU A 29 29.67 9.39 3.55
N TRP A 30 28.62 9.01 2.83
CA TRP A 30 27.89 7.76 3.05
C TRP A 30 28.73 6.50 2.81
N ASN A 31 29.77 6.59 1.99
CA ASN A 31 30.77 5.55 1.72
C ASN A 31 31.84 5.44 2.83
N GLY A 32 31.84 6.36 3.79
CA GLY A 32 32.79 6.39 4.89
C GLY A 32 34.03 7.28 4.66
N LEU A 33 34.18 7.90 3.49
CA LEU A 33 35.27 8.82 3.17
C LEU A 33 35.11 10.16 3.89
N LEU A 34 36.21 10.79 4.27
CA LEU A 34 36.26 12.12 4.84
C LEU A 34 36.68 13.12 3.77
N VAL A 35 35.76 14.02 3.41
CA VAL A 35 35.93 14.96 2.28
C VAL A 35 35.66 16.40 2.69
N GLY A 36 36.17 17.34 1.87
CA GLY A 36 35.89 18.76 2.00
C GLY A 36 34.41 19.08 1.73
N PRO A 37 33.91 20.22 2.21
CA PRO A 37 32.51 20.63 2.02
C PRO A 37 32.12 20.92 0.56
N ASP A 38 33.11 21.28 -0.26
CA ASP A 38 33.05 21.49 -1.71
C ASP A 38 32.97 20.19 -2.51
N GLU A 39 33.58 19.13 -2.01
CA GLU A 39 33.61 17.79 -2.63
C GLU A 39 32.53 16.84 -2.10
N TYR A 40 31.76 17.29 -1.11
CA TYR A 40 30.79 16.45 -0.41
C TYR A 40 29.63 16.06 -1.32
N GLU A 41 29.50 14.77 -1.60
CA GLU A 41 28.37 14.22 -2.32
C GLU A 41 27.25 13.79 -1.37
N PRO A 42 26.06 14.42 -1.41
CA PRO A 42 24.93 13.98 -0.61
C PRO A 42 24.48 12.59 -1.08
N LYS A 43 24.15 11.72 -0.12
CA LYS A 43 23.60 10.39 -0.43
C LYS A 43 22.33 10.56 -1.26
N GLN A 44 22.38 10.11 -2.51
CA GLN A 44 21.19 10.06 -3.35
C GLN A 44 20.11 9.17 -2.70
N PRO A 45 18.83 9.55 -2.79
CA PRO A 45 17.73 8.76 -2.24
C PRO A 45 17.76 7.38 -2.90
N GLN A 46 17.97 6.36 -2.08
CA GLN A 46 17.95 4.98 -2.56
C GLN A 46 16.50 4.53 -2.72
N LEU A 47 16.20 3.85 -3.83
CA LEU A 47 15.00 3.04 -3.99
C LEU A 47 15.13 1.81 -3.06
N GLY A 48 14.95 2.02 -1.76
CA GLY A 48 14.77 0.93 -0.82
C GLY A 48 13.32 0.44 -0.84
N PRO A 49 13.04 -0.74 -0.27
CA PRO A 49 11.67 -1.10 0.06
C PRO A 49 11.18 -0.16 1.16
N PHE A 50 10.65 1.00 0.77
CA PHE A 50 9.92 1.86 1.67
C PHE A 50 8.70 1.09 2.16
N ARG A 51 8.45 1.15 3.47
CA ARG A 51 7.25 0.54 4.04
C ARG A 51 6.04 1.23 3.40
N LYS A 52 5.38 0.54 2.47
CA LYS A 52 4.15 1.04 1.85
C LYS A 52 3.11 1.07 2.96
N VAL A 53 2.74 2.27 3.40
CA VAL A 53 1.54 2.45 4.21
C VAL A 53 0.41 2.17 3.23
N ASN A 54 -0.11 0.95 3.27
CA ASN A 54 -1.36 0.65 2.59
C ASN A 54 -2.41 1.42 3.35
N ASP A 55 -2.97 2.48 2.77
CA ASP A 55 -4.16 3.10 3.32
C ASP A 55 -5.19 1.99 3.52
N PRO A 56 -5.75 1.81 4.74
CA PRO A 56 -6.84 0.87 4.93
C PRO A 56 -8.01 1.39 4.09
N GLN A 57 -8.18 0.82 2.91
CA GLN A 57 -9.32 1.05 2.02
C GLN A 57 -10.56 0.33 2.56
N ALA A 58 -10.72 0.31 3.88
CA ALA A 58 -11.92 -0.13 4.56
C ALA A 58 -12.64 1.13 5.02
N LEU A 59 -13.70 1.49 4.28
CA LEU A 59 -14.67 2.48 4.74
C LEU A 59 -15.15 2.04 6.13
N GLN A 60 -14.91 2.87 7.15
CA GLN A 60 -15.28 2.59 8.55
C GLN A 60 -16.77 2.22 8.69
N ASN A 61 -17.61 2.71 7.77
CA ASN A 61 -19.03 2.40 7.67
C ASN A 61 -19.38 1.97 6.23
N ALA A 62 -18.81 0.87 5.74
CA ALA A 62 -19.28 0.25 4.50
C ALA A 62 -20.77 -0.12 4.67
N ARG A 63 -21.63 0.31 3.74
CA ARG A 63 -23.04 -0.08 3.78
C ARG A 63 -23.13 -1.61 3.64
N PRO A 64 -24.01 -2.28 4.41
CA PRO A 64 -24.25 -3.70 4.23
C PRO A 64 -24.75 -3.95 2.81
N ASP A 65 -24.23 -5.00 2.19
CA ASP A 65 -24.59 -5.36 0.83
C ASP A 65 -26.08 -5.73 0.78
N ARG A 66 -26.81 -5.16 -0.18
CA ARG A 66 -28.21 -5.48 -0.37
C ARG A 66 -28.29 -6.80 -1.13
N VAL A 67 -28.93 -7.80 -0.54
CA VAL A 67 -29.27 -9.02 -1.28
C VAL A 67 -30.35 -8.65 -2.30
N GLU A 68 -29.96 -8.52 -3.55
CA GLU A 68 -30.91 -8.35 -4.64
C GLU A 68 -31.80 -9.60 -4.77
N PRO A 69 -33.10 -9.44 -5.07
CA PRO A 69 -33.94 -10.60 -5.34
C PRO A 69 -33.40 -11.38 -6.54
N LEU A 70 -33.37 -12.71 -6.40
CA LEU A 70 -32.92 -13.61 -7.46
C LEU A 70 -33.86 -13.48 -8.66
N LEU A 71 -33.34 -12.96 -9.79
CA LEU A 71 -34.06 -12.87 -11.05
C LEU A 71 -33.97 -14.22 -11.78
N VAL A 72 -35.05 -15.00 -11.76
CA VAL A 72 -35.18 -16.22 -12.58
C VAL A 72 -35.77 -15.83 -13.93
N PHE A 73 -34.96 -15.86 -14.97
CA PHE A 73 -35.45 -15.69 -16.34
C PHE A 73 -36.06 -17.01 -16.83
N VAL A 74 -37.36 -17.01 -17.12
CA VAL A 74 -38.07 -18.19 -17.64
C VAL A 74 -38.14 -18.10 -19.17
N GLY A 75 -37.60 -19.11 -19.86
CA GLY A 75 -37.70 -19.23 -21.33
C GLY A 75 -36.74 -18.34 -22.13
N VAL A 76 -35.77 -17.71 -21.48
CA VAL A 76 -34.71 -16.91 -22.13
C VAL A 76 -33.35 -17.53 -21.80
N GLU A 77 -32.56 -17.83 -22.83
CA GLU A 77 -31.20 -18.35 -22.66
C GLU A 77 -30.31 -17.29 -22.00
N THR A 78 -29.72 -17.63 -20.86
CA THR A 78 -28.79 -16.77 -20.12
C THR A 78 -27.39 -17.38 -20.20
N VAL A 79 -26.33 -16.57 -20.05
CA VAL A 79 -24.93 -17.03 -20.09
C VAL A 79 -24.65 -18.19 -19.12
N GLU A 80 -25.36 -18.22 -17.98
CA GLU A 80 -25.23 -19.26 -16.97
C GLU A 80 -26.09 -20.51 -17.24
N SER A 81 -27.05 -20.44 -18.17
CA SER A 81 -27.94 -21.54 -18.57
C SER A 81 -28.27 -21.44 -20.07
N PRO A 82 -27.36 -21.89 -20.95
CA PRO A 82 -27.46 -21.74 -22.40
C PRO A 82 -28.50 -22.66 -23.06
N THR A 83 -29.09 -23.59 -22.31
CA THR A 83 -30.22 -24.43 -22.77
C THR A 83 -31.36 -24.26 -21.80
N ALA A 84 -32.19 -23.23 -22.01
CA ALA A 84 -33.34 -22.96 -21.16
C ALA A 84 -34.43 -24.01 -21.42
N ALA A 85 -34.62 -24.94 -20.48
CA ALA A 85 -35.74 -25.87 -20.53
C ALA A 85 -37.06 -25.11 -20.28
N LEU A 86 -38.10 -25.44 -21.04
CA LEU A 86 -39.46 -24.95 -20.80
C LEU A 86 -39.88 -25.38 -19.40
N THR A 87 -39.98 -24.42 -18.47
CA THR A 87 -40.31 -24.70 -17.07
C THR A 87 -41.83 -24.77 -16.93
N THR A 88 -42.37 -25.98 -16.72
CA THR A 88 -43.80 -26.18 -16.40
C THR A 88 -44.02 -25.92 -14.92
N ALA A 89 -44.67 -24.80 -14.59
CA ALA A 89 -45.08 -24.51 -13.21
C ALA A 89 -46.48 -25.08 -12.94
N ASN A 90 -46.57 -26.00 -11.98
CA ASN A 90 -47.85 -26.52 -11.48
C ASN A 90 -48.20 -25.82 -10.17
N ALA A 91 -49.32 -25.10 -10.13
CA ALA A 91 -49.87 -24.54 -8.90
C ALA A 91 -51.02 -25.41 -8.40
N ASN A 92 -51.02 -25.73 -7.11
CA ASN A 92 -52.11 -26.45 -6.46
C ASN A 92 -52.84 -25.48 -5.52
N VAL A 93 -54.15 -25.31 -5.71
CA VAL A 93 -54.97 -24.41 -4.87
C VAL A 93 -55.81 -25.28 -3.93
N GLY A 94 -55.61 -25.12 -2.62
CA GLY A 94 -56.40 -25.80 -1.61
C GLY A 94 -57.81 -25.20 -1.48
N SER A 95 -58.82 -26.02 -1.22
CA SER A 95 -60.17 -25.55 -0.90
C SER A 95 -60.29 -25.24 0.60
N VAL A 96 -60.89 -24.11 0.93
CA VAL A 96 -61.21 -23.71 2.31
C VAL A 96 -62.70 -23.88 2.51
N THR A 97 -63.09 -24.73 3.46
CA THR A 97 -64.49 -24.86 3.88
C THR A 97 -64.70 -24.02 5.14
N VAL A 98 -65.54 -23.00 5.07
CA VAL A 98 -65.90 -22.17 6.22
C VAL A 98 -67.13 -22.78 6.89
N VAL A 99 -67.01 -23.16 8.16
CA VAL A 99 -68.15 -23.54 9.00
C VAL A 99 -68.32 -22.45 10.05
N THR A 100 -69.46 -21.77 10.02
CA THR A 100 -69.87 -20.83 11.07
C THR A 100 -70.77 -21.56 12.06
N SER A 101 -70.41 -21.50 13.34
CA SER A 101 -71.18 -22.01 14.49
C SER A 101 -72.47 -21.23 14.72
#